data_AF-A0A6Y1VNG9-F1
#
_entry.id   AF-A0A6Y1VNG9-F1
#
_cell.length_a   1.000
_cell.length_b   1.000
_cell.length_c   1.000
_cell.angle_alpha   90.00
_cell.angle_beta   90.00
_cell.angle_gamma   90.00
#
_symmetry.space_group_name_H-M   'P 1'
#
loop_
_entity.id
_entity.type
_entity.pdbx_description
1 polymer ?
#
loop_
_entity_poly.entity_id
_entity_poly.type
_entity_poly.pdbx_seq_one_letter_code
_entity_poly.pdbx_strand_id
1 'polypeptide(L)' 'MAKTKQEWLYQLRRCSSLKTLEKIIAKNQGTLTSDKIETFNSAVDHRLAELTMNKLYDKVPASVWKYVK' A
#
# COMPACT_ATOMS: atom_id res chain seq x y z
N MET A 1 13.05 15.50 4.18
CA MET A 1 13.09 14.33 3.27
C MET A 1 11.70 13.72 3.23
N ALA A 2 11.04 13.70 2.07
CA ALA A 2 9.79 12.99 1.90
C ALA A 2 10.06 11.48 1.80
N LYS A 3 9.20 10.67 2.41
CA LYS A 3 9.37 9.22 2.47
C LYS A 3 9.01 8.61 1.11
N THR A 4 9.83 7.71 0.58
CA THR A 4 9.59 7.12 -0.75
C THR A 4 8.50 6.05 -0.72
N LYS A 5 7.93 5.72 -1.89
CA LYS A 5 6.97 4.62 -2.05
C LYS A 5 7.51 3.31 -1.47
N GLN A 6 8.77 3.00 -1.72
CA GLN A 6 9.41 1.75 -1.27
C GLN A 6 9.48 1.68 0.25
N GLU A 7 9.87 2.78 0.90
CA GLU A 7 9.91 2.88 2.36
C GLU A 7 8.53 2.65 2.99
N TRP A 8 7.48 3.24 2.40
CA TRP A 8 6.11 2.95 2.81
C TRP A 8 5.75 1.48 2.59
N LEU A 9 6.04 0.93 1.43
CA LEU A 9 5.73 -0.46 1.09
C LEU A 9 6.41 -1.44 2.08
N TYR A 10 7.67 -1.23 2.45
CA TYR A 10 8.36 -2.07 3.44
C TYR A 10 7.65 -2.05 4.80
N GLN A 11 7.11 -0.90 5.22
CA GLN A 11 6.32 -0.82 6.44
C GLN A 11 4.97 -1.55 6.30
N LEU A 12 4.29 -1.36 5.17
CA LEU A 12 3.00 -2.00 4.87
C LEU A 12 3.12 -3.51 4.70
N ARG A 13 4.28 -4.02 4.23
CA ARG A 13 4.59 -5.46 4.14
C ARG A 13 4.61 -6.17 5.49
N ARG A 14 4.80 -5.44 6.59
CA ARG A 14 4.66 -6.00 7.94
C ARG A 14 3.21 -6.35 8.29
N CYS A 15 2.24 -5.85 7.54
CA CYS A 15 0.83 -6.14 7.75
C CYS A 15 0.43 -7.35 6.92
N SER A 16 -0.02 -8.40 7.60
CA SER A 16 -0.43 -9.66 6.98
C SER A 16 -1.92 -9.71 6.64
N SER A 17 -2.69 -8.65 6.93
CA SER A 17 -4.14 -8.66 6.81
C SER A 17 -4.67 -7.34 6.25
N LEU A 18 -5.63 -7.42 5.33
CA LEU A 18 -6.35 -6.26 4.78
C LEU A 18 -6.97 -5.40 5.88
N LYS A 19 -7.55 -6.02 6.91
CA LYS A 19 -8.14 -5.31 8.06
C LYS A 19 -7.13 -4.42 8.80
N THR A 20 -5.86 -4.82 8.86
CA THR A 20 -4.79 -4.02 9.48
C THR A 20 -4.35 -2.91 8.52
N LEU A 21 -4.26 -3.21 7.22
CA LEU A 21 -3.93 -2.23 6.20
C LEU A 21 -4.95 -1.08 6.18
N GLU A 22 -6.25 -1.39 6.18
CA GLU A 22 -7.37 -0.44 6.27
C GLU A 22 -7.23 0.53 7.46
N LYS A 23 -6.92 -0.01 8.65
CA LYS A 23 -6.70 0.82 9.85
C LYS A 23 -5.52 1.78 9.71
N ILE A 24 -4.45 1.34 9.04
CA ILE A 24 -3.27 2.18 8.79
C ILE A 24 -3.60 3.27 7.79
N ILE A 25 -4.34 2.95 6.72
CA ILE A 25 -4.80 3.94 5.74
C ILE A 25 -5.62 5.02 6.44
N ALA A 26 -6.65 4.63 7.20
CA ALA A 26 -7.50 5.57 7.92
C ALA A 26 -6.70 6.47 8.89
N LYS A 27 -5.74 5.90 9.62
CA LYS A 27 -4.86 6.65 10.51
C LYS A 27 -3.96 7.62 9.75
N ASN A 28 -3.36 7.17 8.65
CA ASN A 28 -2.44 7.99 7.86
C ASN A 28 -3.15 9.08 7.05
N GLN A 29 -4.36 8.84 6.54
CA GLN A 29 -5.12 9.87 5.81
C GLN A 29 -5.42 11.10 6.67
N GLY A 30 -5.64 10.93 7.97
CA GLY A 30 -5.83 12.04 8.90
C GLY A 30 -4.53 12.74 9.32
N THR A 31 -3.36 12.14 9.06
CA THR A 31 -2.07 12.62 9.56
C THR A 31 -1.11 13.09 8.46
N LEU A 32 -1.29 12.60 7.22
CA LEU A 32 -0.45 12.92 6.08
C LEU A 32 -0.98 14.14 5.31
N THR A 33 -0.06 14.97 4.85
CA THR A 33 -0.32 16.07 3.93
C THR A 33 -0.55 15.54 2.51
N SER A 34 -1.31 16.27 1.68
CA SER A 34 -1.73 15.84 0.33
C SER A 34 -0.57 15.34 -0.56
N ASP A 35 0.59 15.99 -0.50
CA ASP A 35 1.84 15.60 -1.19
C ASP A 35 2.34 14.19 -0.82
N LYS A 36 2.22 13.81 0.46
CA LYS A 36 2.66 12.50 0.96
C LYS A 36 1.59 11.42 0.79
N ILE A 37 0.33 11.81 0.66
CA ILE A 37 -0.80 10.90 0.45
C ILE A 37 -0.64 10.18 -0.89
N GLU A 38 -0.21 10.85 -1.95
CA GLU A 38 -0.06 10.22 -3.27
C GLU A 38 0.97 9.08 -3.25
N THR A 39 2.13 9.34 -2.63
CA THR A 39 3.18 8.33 -2.48
C THR A 39 2.73 7.18 -1.57
N PHE A 40 1.97 7.49 -0.53
CA PHE A 40 1.41 6.49 0.38
C PHE A 40 0.36 5.61 -0.31
N ASN A 41 -0.58 6.20 -1.05
CA ASN A 41 -1.62 5.48 -1.80
C ASN A 41 -0.97 4.51 -2.81
N SER A 42 0.05 4.96 -3.55
CA SER A 42 0.81 4.08 -4.45
C SER A 42 1.44 2.86 -3.76
N ALA A 43 1.85 2.99 -2.50
CA ALA A 43 2.37 1.86 -1.71
C ALA A 43 1.25 0.97 -1.16
N VAL A 44 0.10 1.56 -0.80
CA VAL A 44 -1.10 0.85 -0.38
C VAL A 44 -1.65 -0.02 -1.50
N ASP A 45 -1.83 0.54 -2.70
CA ASP A 45 -2.29 -0.18 -3.89
C ASP A 45 -1.40 -1.39 -4.19
N HIS A 46 -0.08 -1.20 -4.12
CA HIS A 46 0.88 -2.28 -4.27
C HIS A 46 0.68 -3.36 -3.20
N ARG A 47 0.54 -2.96 -1.93
CA ARG A 47 0.32 -3.92 -0.84
C ARG A 47 -1.02 -4.64 -0.98
N LEU A 48 -2.05 -3.96 -1.47
CA LEU A 48 -3.38 -4.54 -1.69
C LEU A 48 -3.29 -5.64 -2.75
N ALA A 49 -2.60 -5.39 -3.85
CA ALA A 49 -2.31 -6.39 -4.89
C ALA A 49 -1.57 -7.61 -4.32
N GLU A 50 -0.56 -7.40 -3.46
CA GLU A 50 0.17 -8.49 -2.81
C GLU A 50 -0.71 -9.34 -1.88
N LEU A 51 -1.60 -8.70 -1.13
CA LEU A 51 -2.53 -9.37 -0.22
C LEU A 51 -3.61 -10.14 -0.98
N THR A 52 -4.21 -9.55 -2.02
CA THR A 52 -5.24 -10.19 -2.86
C THR A 52 -4.70 -11.44 -3.55
N MET A 53 -3.46 -11.39 -4.04
CA MET A 53 -2.79 -12.52 -4.70
C MET A 53 -2.08 -13.47 -3.74
N ASN A 54 -2.03 -13.11 -2.46
CA ASN A 54 -1.23 -13.79 -1.43
C ASN A 54 0.24 -14.03 -1.89
N LYS A 55 0.83 -13.07 -2.60
CA LYS A 55 2.18 -13.15 -3.20
C LYS A 55 2.86 -11.78 -3.20
N LEU A 56 4.15 -11.74 -2.85
CA LEU A 56 4.95 -10.50 -2.93
C LEU A 56 5.37 -10.24 -4.38
N TYR A 57 5.18 -9.01 -4.84
CA TYR A 57 5.56 -8.57 -6.16
C TYR A 57 6.63 -7.48 -6.07
N ASP A 58 7.65 -7.57 -6.92
CA ASP A 58 8.59 -6.46 -7.12
C ASP A 58 7.92 -5.34 -7.96
N LYS A 59 7.21 -5.75 -9.01
CA LYS A 59 6.28 -4.91 -9.79
C LYS A 59 4.96 -5.64 -9.93
N VAL A 60 3.87 -4.93 -9.65
CA VAL A 60 2.51 -5.47 -9.76
C VAL A 60 2.15 -5.62 -11.25
N PRO A 61 1.87 -6.83 -11.75
CA PRO A 61 1.45 -7.04 -13.13
C PRO A 61 0.12 -6.35 -13.42
N ALA A 62 -0.08 -5.89 -14.65
CA ALA A 62 -1.33 -5.26 -15.08
C ALA A 62 -2.57 -6.16 -14.83
N SER A 63 -2.41 -7.47 -15.00
CA SER A 63 -3.45 -8.47 -14.76
C SER A 63 -3.92 -8.54 -13.31
N VAL A 64 -3.06 -8.20 -12.35
CA VAL A 64 -3.39 -8.27 -10.92
C VAL A 64 -4.37 -7.18 -10.51
N TRP A 65 -4.29 -5.99 -11.13
CA TRP A 65 -5.21 -4.89 -10.85
C TRP A 65 -6.68 -5.23 -11.12
N LYS A 66 -6.96 -6.26 -11.94
CA LYS A 66 -8.34 -6.75 -12.15
C LYS A 66 -8.94 -7.43 -10.93
N TYR A 67 -8.11 -7.86 -9.98
CA TYR A 67 -8.52 -8.56 -8.77
C TYR A 67 -8.53 -7.64 -7.53
N VAL A 68 -7.84 -6.50 -7.64
CA VAL A 68 -7.83 -5.41 -6.66
C VAL A 68 -9.14 -4.63 -6.87
N LYS A 69 -9.98 -4.52 -5.82
CA LYS A 69 -11.25 -3.79 -5.84
C LYS A 69 -11.21 -2.61 -4.89
#